data_AF-A0A1R1SCL9-F1
#
_entry.id   AF-A0A1R1SCL9-F1
#
_cell.length_a   1.000
_cell.length_b   1.000
_cell.length_c   1.000
_cell.angle_alpha   90.00
_cell.angle_beta   90.00
_cell.angle_gamma   90.00
#
_symmetry.space_group_name_H-M   'P 1'
#
loop_
_entity.id
_entity.type
_entity.pdbx_description
1 polymer ?
#
loop_
_entity_poly.entity_id
_entity_poly.type
_entity_poly.pdbx_seq_one_letter_code
_entity_poly.pdbx_strand_id
1 'polypeptide(L)'
;MPSAPTTPSEAHEPPADRAPARRVIVDPEGPLLVEGPVEVVLEDGTTVRSDRVVVAVCTCRRSGRYPWCDTSHRRRVRKGSGDAGSGGTGSSGRGCGGTGAGATGSGATGASGAAAPRG
;
A
#
# COMPACT_ATOMS: atom_id res chain seq x y z
N MET A 1 31.86 -35.22 -13.71
CA MET A 1 30.45 -34.83 -13.52
C MET A 1 30.02 -34.09 -14.77
N PRO A 2 29.05 -34.57 -15.57
CA PRO A 2 28.55 -33.74 -16.66
C PRO A 2 27.67 -32.65 -16.05
N SER A 3 28.07 -31.39 -16.21
CA SER A 3 27.20 -30.25 -15.93
C SER A 3 25.99 -30.33 -16.87
N ALA A 4 24.79 -30.20 -16.32
CA ALA A 4 23.56 -30.13 -17.10
C ALA A 4 23.63 -28.94 -18.08
N PRO A 5 23.12 -29.06 -19.32
CA PRO A 5 22.91 -27.89 -20.14
C PRO A 5 21.81 -27.04 -19.47
N THR A 6 22.13 -25.79 -19.15
CA THR A 6 21.10 -24.78 -18.88
C THR A 6 20.49 -24.47 -20.24
N THR A 7 19.31 -25.03 -20.53
CA THR A 7 18.49 -24.49 -21.61
C THR A 7 17.88 -23.21 -21.05
N PRO A 8 18.21 -22.01 -21.56
CA PRO A 8 17.33 -20.88 -21.32
C PRO A 8 15.97 -21.30 -21.87
N SER A 9 14.97 -21.35 -21.00
CA SER A 9 13.59 -21.73 -21.34
C SER A 9 13.15 -20.88 -22.52
N GLU A 10 13.22 -21.46 -23.72
CA GLU A 10 12.83 -20.87 -24.98
C GLU A 10 11.51 -20.14 -24.79
N ALA A 11 11.48 -18.91 -25.27
CA ALA A 11 10.26 -18.13 -25.33
C ALA A 11 9.18 -19.02 -25.94
N HIS A 12 8.15 -19.32 -25.16
CA HIS A 12 6.95 -19.96 -25.66
C HIS A 12 6.34 -18.99 -26.66
N GLU A 13 6.72 -19.10 -27.93
CA GLU A 13 6.05 -18.40 -29.02
C GLU A 13 4.62 -18.94 -29.04
N PRO A 14 3.63 -18.10 -28.66
CA PRO A 14 2.27 -18.56 -28.62
C PRO A 14 1.83 -18.92 -30.04
N PRO A 15 1.01 -19.97 -30.22
CA PRO A 15 0.48 -20.31 -31.54
C PRO A 15 -0.22 -19.08 -32.14
N ALA A 16 0.04 -18.81 -33.42
CA ALA A 16 -0.35 -17.58 -34.13
C ALA A 16 -1.87 -17.31 -34.16
N ASP A 17 -2.70 -18.29 -33.79
CA ASP A 17 -4.16 -18.18 -33.64
C ASP A 17 -4.62 -17.76 -32.24
N ARG A 18 -3.72 -17.64 -31.26
CA ARG A 18 -4.07 -17.15 -29.92
C ARG A 18 -4.15 -15.62 -29.96
N ALA A 19 -5.28 -15.08 -29.52
CA ALA A 19 -5.40 -13.64 -29.28
C ALA A 19 -4.18 -13.14 -28.47
N PRO A 20 -3.63 -11.96 -28.79
CA PRO A 20 -2.43 -11.47 -28.13
C PRO A 20 -2.64 -11.44 -26.62
N ALA A 21 -1.61 -11.88 -25.88
CA ALA A 21 -1.65 -11.88 -24.43
C ALA A 21 -1.92 -10.45 -23.94
N ARG A 22 -2.86 -10.32 -23.01
CA ARG A 22 -3.10 -9.05 -22.33
C ARG A 22 -2.09 -8.91 -21.21
N ARG A 23 -1.38 -7.79 -21.19
CA ARG A 23 -0.39 -7.55 -20.15
C ARG A 23 -1.07 -7.15 -18.85
N VAL A 24 -0.63 -7.80 -17.77
CA VAL A 24 -1.02 -7.50 -16.40
C VAL A 24 0.24 -7.30 -15.57
N ILE A 25 0.31 -6.18 -14.86
CA ILE A 25 1.38 -5.90 -13.90
C ILE A 25 0.79 -6.05 -12.50
N VAL A 26 1.44 -6.87 -11.68
CA VAL A 26 1.09 -7.04 -10.28
C VAL A 26 1.90 -6.06 -9.45
N ASP A 27 1.23 -5.13 -8.76
CA ASP A 27 1.84 -4.34 -7.71
C ASP A 27 1.67 -5.08 -6.36
N PRO A 28 2.76 -5.50 -5.67
CA PRO A 28 2.67 -6.32 -4.46
C PRO A 28 1.86 -5.68 -3.31
N GLU A 29 1.85 -4.35 -3.22
CA GLU A 29 1.12 -3.61 -2.17
C GLU A 29 -0.06 -2.79 -2.74
N GLY A 30 -0.40 -3.04 -4.00
CA GLY A 30 -1.22 -2.16 -4.80
C GLY A 30 -2.16 -2.91 -5.75
N PRO A 31 -2.71 -2.19 -6.73
CA PRO A 31 -3.67 -2.75 -7.67
C PRO A 31 -3.00 -3.63 -8.75
N LEU A 32 -3.80 -4.43 -9.43
CA LEU A 32 -3.41 -5.02 -10.71
C LEU A 32 -3.55 -3.96 -11.80
N LEU A 33 -2.48 -3.69 -12.55
CA LEU A 33 -2.53 -2.80 -13.70
C LEU A 33 -2.74 -3.65 -14.96
N VAL A 34 -3.87 -3.46 -15.63
CA VAL A 34 -4.27 -4.21 -16.81
C VAL A 34 -4.28 -3.28 -18.02
N GLU A 35 -3.72 -3.73 -19.14
CA GLU A 35 -3.87 -3.03 -20.43
C GLU A 35 -5.31 -3.16 -20.93
N GLY A 36 -5.99 -2.02 -21.05
CA GLY A 36 -7.40 -1.96 -21.41
C GLY A 36 -7.68 -1.90 -22.92
N PRO A 37 -8.96 -1.78 -23.31
CA PRO A 37 -10.16 -1.72 -22.45
C PRO A 37 -10.42 -3.03 -21.69
N VAL A 38 -11.04 -2.95 -20.50
CA VAL A 38 -11.31 -4.11 -19.63
C VAL A 38 -12.76 -4.14 -19.18
N GLU A 39 -13.36 -5.33 -19.21
CA GLU A 39 -14.61 -5.66 -18.54
C GLU A 39 -14.32 -6.57 -17.34
N VAL A 40 -14.91 -6.23 -16.19
CA VAL A 40 -14.76 -6.99 -14.95
C VAL A 40 -16.14 -7.49 -14.54
N VAL A 41 -16.26 -8.81 -14.40
CA VAL A 41 -17.43 -9.48 -13.83
C VAL A 41 -17.18 -9.66 -12.34
N LEU A 42 -18.11 -9.17 -11.54
CA LEU A 42 -18.09 -9.24 -10.08
C LEU A 42 -18.78 -10.53 -9.59
N GLU A 43 -18.62 -10.83 -8.31
CA GLU A 43 -19.18 -12.05 -7.68
C GLU A 43 -20.72 -12.04 -7.66
N ASP A 44 -21.33 -10.86 -7.71
CA ASP A 44 -22.79 -10.66 -7.81
C ASP A 44 -23.32 -10.79 -9.25
N GLY A 45 -22.43 -11.03 -10.22
CA GLY A 45 -22.74 -11.06 -11.65
C GLY A 45 -22.78 -9.69 -12.32
N THR A 46 -22.58 -8.60 -11.59
CA THR A 46 -22.52 -7.25 -12.17
C THR A 46 -21.28 -7.14 -13.04
N THR A 47 -21.45 -6.64 -14.26
CA THR A 47 -20.33 -6.35 -15.17
C THR A 47 -20.09 -4.85 -15.24
N VAL A 48 -18.84 -4.44 -15.00
CA VAL A 48 -18.41 -3.05 -15.13
C VAL A 48 -17.26 -2.94 -16.12
N ARG A 49 -17.26 -1.85 -16.89
CA ARG A 49 -16.33 -1.63 -17.99
C ARG A 49 -15.49 -0.38 -17.76
N SER A 50 -14.25 -0.43 -18.23
CA SER A 50 -13.37 0.73 -18.31
C SER A 50 -12.66 0.76 -19.66
N ASP A 51 -12.80 1.87 -20.38
CA ASP A 51 -12.16 2.08 -21.69
C ASP A 51 -10.78 2.76 -21.59
N ARG A 52 -10.20 2.81 -20.38
CA ARG A 52 -8.87 3.37 -20.17
C ARG A 52 -7.80 2.44 -20.75
N VAL A 53 -6.73 3.03 -21.27
CA VAL A 53 -5.56 2.29 -21.80
C VAL A 53 -4.88 1.45 -20.72
N VAL A 54 -4.84 1.95 -19.48
CA VAL A 54 -4.39 1.19 -18.30
C VAL A 54 -5.46 1.30 -17.22
N VAL A 55 -5.87 0.16 -16.69
CA VAL A 55 -6.92 0.03 -15.68
C VAL A 55 -6.31 -0.53 -14.41
N ALA A 56 -6.52 0.14 -13.29
CA ALA A 56 -6.09 -0.32 -11.98
C ALA A 56 -7.23 -1.06 -11.27
N VAL A 57 -7.12 -2.38 -11.17
CA VAL A 57 -8.10 -3.25 -10.49
C VAL A 57 -7.71 -3.41 -9.02
N CYS A 58 -8.67 -3.19 -8.14
CA CYS A 58 -8.50 -3.25 -6.70
C CYS A 58 -8.33 -4.70 -6.23
N THR A 59 -7.24 -4.96 -5.51
CA THR A 59 -6.95 -6.26 -4.84
C THR A 59 -7.22 -6.20 -3.33
N CYS A 60 -7.25 -5.01 -2.75
CA CYS A 60 -7.34 -4.83 -1.30
C CYS A 60 -8.77 -4.73 -0.75
N ARG A 61 -9.78 -4.66 -1.64
CA ARG A 61 -11.22 -4.48 -1.32
C ARG A 61 -11.55 -3.28 -0.43
N ARG A 62 -10.64 -2.31 -0.28
CA ARG A 62 -10.87 -1.06 0.47
C ARG A 62 -11.42 0.08 -0.37
N SER A 63 -11.55 -0.11 -1.68
CA SER A 63 -12.01 0.98 -2.54
C SER A 63 -13.51 1.23 -2.39
N GLY A 64 -13.89 2.51 -2.34
CA GLY A 64 -15.30 2.94 -2.41
C GLY A 64 -15.89 2.85 -3.82
N ARG A 65 -15.08 2.53 -4.83
CA ARG A 65 -15.48 2.36 -6.24
C ARG A 65 -15.01 1.01 -6.79
N TYR A 66 -15.01 -0.01 -5.91
CA TYR A 66 -14.72 -1.38 -6.29
C TYR A 66 -15.52 -1.77 -7.57
N PRO A 67 -14.89 -2.37 -8.58
CA PRO A 67 -13.57 -3.02 -8.61
C PRO A 67 -12.38 -2.11 -8.95
N TRP A 68 -12.57 -0.80 -9.09
CA TRP A 68 -11.50 0.12 -9.48
C TRP A 68 -10.67 0.58 -8.28
N CYS A 69 -9.36 0.75 -8.46
CA CYS A 69 -8.51 1.29 -7.41
C CYS A 69 -8.68 2.81 -7.29
N ASP A 70 -8.89 3.29 -6.06
CA ASP A 70 -8.99 4.72 -5.69
C ASP A 70 -7.88 5.15 -4.71
N THR A 71 -6.76 4.41 -4.70
CA THR A 71 -5.63 4.59 -3.77
C THR A 71 -5.89 4.22 -2.30
N SER A 72 -7.06 3.67 -1.96
CA SER A 72 -7.36 3.19 -0.59
C SER A 72 -6.45 2.04 -0.12
N HIS A 73 -5.63 1.47 -1.00
CA HIS A 73 -4.60 0.51 -0.61
C HIS A 73 -3.49 1.14 0.27
N ARG A 74 -3.20 2.44 0.12
CA ARG A 74 -2.13 3.11 0.86
C ARG A 74 -2.45 3.14 2.36
N ARG A 75 -1.52 2.67 3.19
CA ARG A 75 -1.64 2.78 4.66
C ARG A 75 -1.68 4.26 5.04
N ARG A 76 -2.76 4.69 5.71
CA ARG A 76 -2.79 6.00 6.34
C ARG A 76 -1.91 5.93 7.58
N VAL A 77 -0.69 6.47 7.51
CA VAL A 77 0.09 6.73 8.73
C VAL A 77 -0.65 7.84 9.45
N ARG A 78 -1.31 7.52 10.57
CA ARG A 78 -1.77 8.56 11.50
C ARG A 78 -0.51 9.26 11.99
N LYS A 79 -0.33 10.53 11.66
CA LYS A 79 0.62 11.37 12.40
C LYS A 79 0.10 11.40 13.83
N GLY A 80 0.74 10.66 14.72
CA GLY A 80 0.34 10.59 16.12
C GLY A 80 0.21 12.01 16.64
N SER A 81 -1.02 12.41 16.97
CA SER A 81 -1.22 13.48 17.93
C SER A 81 -0.53 13.02 19.21
N GLY A 82 0.40 13.83 19.70
CA GLY A 82 1.21 13.51 20.87
C GLY A 82 0.34 13.02 22.03
N ASP A 83 0.79 11.92 22.62
CA ASP A 83 0.32 11.31 23.85
C ASP A 83 0.07 12.33 24.95
N ALA A 84 -1.15 12.34 25.47
CA ALA A 84 -1.42 12.56 26.88
C ALA A 84 -2.07 11.28 27.43
N GLY A 85 -1.24 10.44 28.07
CA GLY A 85 -1.66 9.69 29.26
C GLY A 85 -1.95 8.19 29.13
N SER A 86 -1.00 7.43 29.70
CA SER A 86 -1.22 6.35 30.67
C SER A 86 -1.35 4.90 30.19
N GLY A 87 -0.32 4.11 30.53
CA GLY A 87 -0.49 2.83 31.22
C GLY A 87 -0.17 1.56 30.44
N GLY A 88 0.93 0.89 30.80
CA GLY A 88 1.23 -0.47 30.34
C GLY A 88 2.60 -0.98 30.76
N THR A 89 2.69 -1.49 31.98
CA THR A 89 3.87 -2.08 32.63
C THR A 89 4.32 -3.42 32.02
N GLY A 90 5.64 -3.61 31.89
CA GLY A 90 6.31 -4.88 32.18
C GLY A 90 7.07 -5.57 31.04
N SER A 91 8.40 -5.49 31.08
CA SER A 91 9.24 -6.70 31.17
C SER A 91 10.65 -6.31 31.64
N SER A 92 11.04 -6.94 32.73
CA SER A 92 12.29 -6.75 33.46
C SER A 92 13.46 -7.46 32.78
N GLY A 93 14.56 -6.74 32.57
CA GLY A 93 15.91 -7.26 32.83
C GLY A 93 16.74 -7.80 31.65
N ARG A 94 17.68 -6.97 31.17
CA ARG A 94 19.14 -7.10 31.44
C ARG A 94 19.89 -5.91 30.84
N GLY A 95 20.64 -5.19 31.67
CA GLY A 95 21.39 -4.00 31.29
C GLY A 95 22.82 -4.28 30.82
N CYS A 96 23.38 -3.29 30.11
CA CYS A 96 24.79 -2.92 30.22
C CYS A 96 24.87 -1.38 30.14
N GLY A 97 25.73 -0.78 30.96
CA GLY A 97 25.72 0.64 31.30
C GLY A 97 26.27 1.57 30.22
N GLY A 98 26.03 2.86 30.45
CA GLY A 98 26.60 3.98 29.69
C GLY A 98 26.23 5.30 30.34
N THR A 99 27.11 5.81 31.19
CA THR A 99 27.03 7.13 31.85
C THR A 99 27.15 8.27 30.83
N GLY A 100 26.39 9.35 31.01
CA GLY A 100 26.64 10.59 30.25
C GLY A 100 25.65 11.73 30.50
N ALA A 101 25.97 12.57 31.49
CA ALA A 101 25.78 14.02 31.61
C ALA A 101 24.46 14.70 31.17
N GLY A 102 23.87 15.44 32.12
CA GLY A 102 22.65 16.21 31.93
C GLY A 102 22.82 17.61 31.34
N ALA A 103 21.68 18.24 31.07
CA ALA A 103 21.53 19.68 30.95
C ALA A 103 20.11 20.05 31.43
N THR A 104 20.06 21.00 32.36
CA THR A 104 18.89 21.54 33.04
C THR A 104 18.03 22.41 32.11
N GLY A 105 16.72 22.37 32.31
CA GLY A 105 15.74 23.07 31.48
C GLY A 105 15.50 24.53 31.84
N SER A 106 14.67 25.20 31.03
CA SER A 106 13.83 26.35 31.45
C SER A 106 12.78 26.68 30.40
N GLY A 107 11.52 26.78 30.85
CA GLY A 107 10.59 27.82 30.40
C GLY A 107 9.57 27.45 29.33
N ALA A 108 8.34 27.17 29.76
CA ALA A 108 7.14 27.29 28.95
C ALA A 108 6.42 28.59 29.29
N THR A 109 5.94 29.32 28.28
CA THR A 109 4.71 30.13 28.38
C THR A 109 3.96 30.06 27.05
N GLY A 110 2.66 29.82 27.14
CA GLY A 110 1.76 29.66 26.00
C GLY A 110 1.15 30.97 25.52
N ALA A 111 0.57 30.92 24.33
CA ALA A 111 -0.47 31.83 23.86
C ALA A 111 -1.41 31.06 22.93
N SER A 112 -2.63 30.80 23.39
CA SER A 112 -3.72 30.26 22.58
C SER A 112 -4.34 31.42 21.79
N GLY A 113 -4.19 31.43 20.48
CA GLY A 113 -4.88 32.32 19.55
C GLY A 113 -6.12 31.64 18.96
N ALA A 114 -7.28 32.26 19.16
CA ALA A 114 -8.57 31.87 18.59
C ALA A 114 -8.68 32.23 17.09
N ALA A 115 -9.39 31.42 16.29
CA ALA A 115 -9.88 31.84 14.96
C ALA A 115 -11.14 31.06 14.49
N ALA A 116 -12.28 31.75 14.60
CA ALA A 116 -13.52 31.80 13.80
C ALA A 116 -14.27 30.52 13.30
N PRO A 117 -15.62 30.46 13.46
CA PRO A 117 -16.49 29.61 12.63
C PRO A 117 -16.69 30.21 11.23
N ARG A 118 -16.79 29.33 10.23
CA ARG A 118 -17.21 29.68 8.86
C ARG A 118 -18.73 29.62 8.80
N GLY A 119 -19.36 30.69 8.30
CA GLY A 119 -20.78 30.75 7.99
C GLY A 119 -21.15 29.94 6.76
#